data_AF-A0A0U2XE32-F1
#
_entry.id   AF-A0A0U2XE32-F1
#
_cell.length_a   1.000
_cell.length_b   1.000
_cell.length_c   1.000
_cell.angle_alpha   90.00
_cell.angle_beta   90.00
_cell.angle_gamma   90.00
#
_symmetry.space_group_name_H-M   'P 1'
#
loop_
_entity.id
_entity.type
_entity.pdbx_description
1 polymer ?
#
loop_
_entity_poly.entity_id
_entity_poly.type
_entity_poly.pdbx_seq_one_letter_code
_entity_poly.pdbx_strand_id
1 'polypeptide(L)'
;MTSSKRKKSSLVEIQSTLSPEIDEIGLPTELATRLDLYPENKRRPVNKTLFKNDYFQLTYNIKENSLNISSKGELVYSAIPYDTARNYIQRAAIQYLLYPEAARQYIESHQENLKTYLKLSIFQVTNKKVDEHSSEVIQAYNAIFEDPLFEIQILGRLLQHDETGALSANLAGKFLFSENVKTGISGYVSEYLNFVVQLTQTFPIMTDGKGVQLLKTQDQEGFMSDRYLTLGTDIQPALALLPQDVKETLERAIVTTKQTVSPNNRLLLRSEFGKELSEVRKKYVAHSVDPRELEHYFENVLPTENNHLINVVSDIHTIDREFAFTNDHFNILVGDISDSHVVNETIKGLYVIGNHDLANVLPKDQNIENEEREKWQPFFKNRWFQDLMQHPDESWSKLPIGNHVYYERVKVELEKRFPKMHVLHNNSIIHNGIRYIGLTIPVVLVRRKKALQKFIFKALTQLLNNEYDIPTVIVSHTPLFNELSMLSPKSTAYNKEYNCSELKIEKLFEEYNIIGAIHGHHHIPASSGRYKMVTFAGKELFVVCSIYSKLNTGFELMNLINASSMKDENLEIE
;
A
#
# COMPACT_ATOMS: atom_id res chain seq x y z
N MET A 1 -65.08 -10.28 -36.12
CA MET A 1 -64.00 -10.95 -36.88
C MET A 1 -63.08 -9.84 -37.39
N THR A 2 -61.80 -9.72 -37.10
CA THR A 2 -60.71 -10.66 -36.74
C THR A 2 -59.71 -9.97 -35.80
N SER A 3 -59.05 -10.78 -34.96
CA SER A 3 -58.02 -10.37 -34.00
C SER A 3 -56.62 -10.34 -34.63
N SER A 4 -55.74 -9.43 -34.21
CA SER A 4 -54.28 -9.57 -34.35
C SER A 4 -53.63 -9.69 -32.96
N LYS A 5 -53.08 -10.87 -32.63
CA LYS A 5 -52.26 -11.10 -31.43
C LYS A 5 -50.80 -10.72 -31.71
N ARG A 6 -50.25 -9.79 -30.90
CA ARG A 6 -48.80 -9.61 -30.70
C ARG A 6 -48.30 -10.60 -29.64
N LYS A 7 -47.15 -11.23 -29.92
CA LYS A 7 -46.41 -12.12 -29.03
C LYS A 7 -45.85 -11.35 -27.82
N LYS A 8 -46.08 -11.87 -26.61
CA LYS A 8 -45.36 -11.49 -25.38
C LYS A 8 -43.99 -12.15 -25.37
N SER A 9 -42.93 -11.36 -25.25
CA SER A 9 -41.59 -11.82 -24.84
C SER A 9 -41.58 -11.99 -23.32
N SER A 10 -41.09 -13.15 -22.87
CA SER A 10 -40.88 -13.49 -21.47
C SER A 10 -39.68 -12.71 -20.91
N LEU A 11 -39.95 -11.79 -19.99
CA LEU A 11 -38.97 -11.26 -19.04
C LEU A 11 -38.65 -12.37 -18.04
N VAL A 12 -37.37 -12.73 -17.93
CA VAL A 12 -36.83 -13.55 -16.85
C VAL A 12 -36.77 -12.65 -15.62
N GLU A 13 -37.48 -13.03 -14.56
CA GLU A 13 -37.47 -12.37 -13.26
C GLU A 13 -36.04 -12.32 -12.69
N ILE A 14 -35.52 -11.10 -12.55
CA ILE A 14 -34.39 -10.81 -11.69
C ILE A 14 -34.92 -10.99 -10.26
N GLN A 15 -34.44 -12.02 -9.56
CA GLN A 15 -34.72 -12.21 -8.14
C GLN A 15 -34.19 -10.99 -7.37
N SER A 16 -35.11 -10.16 -6.92
CA SER A 16 -34.89 -9.07 -5.99
C SER A 16 -34.77 -9.62 -4.55
N THR A 17 -33.78 -9.08 -3.83
CA THR A 17 -33.81 -8.76 -2.38
C THR A 17 -34.01 -9.91 -1.39
N LEU A 18 -32.90 -10.43 -0.88
CA LEU A 18 -32.81 -10.92 0.50
C LEU A 18 -31.64 -10.20 1.18
N SER A 19 -31.94 -9.37 2.18
CA SER A 19 -30.95 -8.85 3.12
C SER A 19 -30.30 -10.04 3.83
N PRO A 20 -28.97 -10.21 3.83
CA PRO A 20 -28.36 -11.27 4.61
C PRO A 20 -28.50 -10.92 6.10
N GLU A 21 -29.21 -11.75 6.86
CA GLU A 21 -29.20 -11.67 8.31
C GLU A 21 -27.74 -11.85 8.79
N ILE A 22 -27.25 -10.91 9.60
CA ILE A 22 -25.91 -11.01 10.17
C ILE A 22 -26.02 -11.90 11.41
N ASP A 23 -25.25 -12.98 11.46
CA ASP A 23 -25.22 -13.92 12.58
C ASP A 23 -24.47 -13.31 13.79
N GLU A 24 -24.56 -13.93 14.99
CA GLU A 24 -23.94 -13.46 16.24
C GLU A 24 -22.42 -13.21 16.14
N ILE A 25 -21.77 -13.76 15.10
CA ILE A 25 -20.33 -13.67 14.83
C ILE A 25 -19.99 -12.60 13.77
N GLY A 26 -20.96 -11.78 13.35
CA GLY A 26 -20.74 -10.65 12.42
C GLY A 26 -20.57 -11.04 10.95
N LEU A 27 -20.95 -12.27 10.56
CA LEU A 27 -20.92 -12.76 9.19
C LEU A 27 -22.33 -12.82 8.57
N PRO A 28 -22.49 -12.57 7.26
CA PRO A 28 -23.70 -12.94 6.52
C PRO A 28 -24.07 -14.41 6.75
N THR A 29 -25.35 -14.71 6.90
CA THR A 29 -25.85 -16.08 7.17
C THR A 29 -25.29 -17.11 6.18
N GLU A 30 -25.17 -16.74 4.91
CA GLU A 30 -24.61 -17.59 3.84
C GLU A 30 -23.16 -18.00 4.09
N LEU A 31 -22.38 -17.16 4.79
CA LEU A 31 -21.00 -17.46 5.19
C LEU A 31 -20.95 -18.14 6.55
N ALA A 32 -21.81 -17.75 7.49
CA ALA A 32 -21.87 -18.37 8.82
C ALA A 32 -22.20 -19.88 8.72
N THR A 33 -23.17 -20.25 7.88
CA THR A 33 -23.56 -21.66 7.65
C THR A 33 -22.43 -22.50 7.03
N ARG A 34 -21.44 -21.88 6.36
CA ARG A 34 -20.27 -22.59 5.84
C ARG A 34 -19.33 -23.05 6.95
N LEU A 35 -19.33 -22.41 8.12
CA LEU A 35 -18.45 -22.76 9.22
C LEU A 35 -18.64 -24.21 9.66
N ASP A 36 -19.87 -24.70 9.63
CA ASP A 36 -20.24 -26.07 10.02
C ASP A 36 -19.84 -27.14 9.01
N LEU A 37 -19.58 -26.75 7.75
CA LEU A 37 -19.16 -27.66 6.69
C LEU A 37 -17.71 -28.13 6.85
N TYR A 38 -16.92 -27.48 7.70
CA TYR A 38 -15.49 -27.80 7.92
C TYR A 38 -15.25 -28.31 9.34
N PRO A 39 -15.09 -29.64 9.55
CA PRO A 39 -14.91 -30.22 10.88
C PRO A 39 -13.75 -29.63 11.69
N GLU A 40 -12.69 -29.16 11.03
CA GLU A 40 -11.55 -28.51 11.69
C GLU A 40 -11.93 -27.21 12.43
N ASN A 41 -13.01 -26.54 12.03
CA ASN A 41 -13.49 -25.32 12.68
C ASN A 41 -13.97 -25.55 14.11
N LYS A 42 -14.41 -26.77 14.44
CA LYS A 42 -14.78 -27.14 15.83
C LYS A 42 -13.59 -27.08 16.78
N ARG A 43 -12.37 -27.30 16.27
CA ARG A 43 -11.12 -27.32 17.05
C ARG A 43 -10.36 -26.01 17.00
N ARG A 44 -10.59 -25.18 15.98
CA ARG A 44 -9.91 -23.89 15.81
C ARG A 44 -10.71 -22.78 16.51
N PRO A 45 -10.19 -22.14 17.57
CA PRO A 45 -10.97 -21.15 18.32
C PRO A 45 -11.11 -19.80 17.58
N VAL A 46 -10.13 -19.43 16.76
CA VAL A 46 -10.03 -18.06 16.20
C VAL A 46 -10.18 -18.03 14.68
N ASN A 47 -9.32 -18.75 13.96
CA ASN A 47 -9.33 -18.77 12.50
C ASN A 47 -10.21 -19.90 11.99
N LYS A 48 -11.34 -19.54 11.39
CA LYS A 48 -12.30 -20.49 10.81
C LYS A 48 -12.18 -20.52 9.30
N THR A 49 -12.23 -21.70 8.70
CA THR A 49 -12.30 -21.87 7.25
C THR A 49 -13.73 -21.65 6.77
N LEU A 50 -13.92 -20.78 5.78
CA LEU A 50 -15.21 -20.52 5.11
C LEU A 50 -15.31 -21.22 3.76
N PHE A 51 -14.18 -21.31 3.05
CA PHE A 51 -14.09 -21.95 1.75
C PHE A 51 -12.69 -22.50 1.56
N LYS A 52 -12.54 -23.63 0.86
CA LYS A 52 -11.24 -24.14 0.45
C LYS A 52 -11.35 -24.96 -0.82
N ASN A 53 -10.34 -24.86 -1.67
CA ASN A 53 -10.05 -25.86 -2.70
C ASN A 53 -8.78 -26.62 -2.32
N ASP A 54 -8.11 -27.25 -3.28
CA ASP A 54 -6.88 -28.01 -3.02
C ASP A 54 -5.72 -27.11 -2.58
N TYR A 55 -5.66 -25.88 -3.09
CA TYR A 55 -4.50 -24.98 -2.98
C TYR A 55 -4.73 -23.77 -2.05
N PHE A 56 -5.94 -23.24 -1.98
CA PHE A 56 -6.23 -22.03 -1.22
C PHE A 56 -7.40 -22.25 -0.28
N GLN A 57 -7.42 -21.45 0.78
CA GLN A 57 -8.53 -21.37 1.72
C GLN A 57 -8.85 -19.91 2.04
N LEU A 58 -10.15 -19.62 2.13
CA LEU A 58 -10.69 -18.42 2.74
C LEU A 58 -10.87 -18.68 4.21
N THR A 59 -10.22 -17.86 5.04
CA THR A 59 -10.35 -17.92 6.49
C THR A 59 -10.96 -16.65 7.04
N TYR A 60 -11.85 -16.81 8.00
CA TYR A 60 -12.39 -15.74 8.83
C TYR A 60 -11.76 -15.77 10.21
N ASN A 61 -11.21 -14.64 10.64
CA ASN A 61 -10.73 -14.45 12.00
C ASN A 61 -11.85 -13.83 12.84
N ILE A 62 -12.43 -14.62 13.75
CA ILE A 62 -13.54 -14.20 14.61
C ILE A 62 -13.15 -13.04 15.55
N LYS A 63 -11.88 -12.95 15.96
CA LYS A 63 -11.45 -11.89 16.88
C LYS A 63 -11.27 -10.55 16.19
N GLU A 64 -10.87 -10.59 14.93
CA GLU A 64 -10.53 -9.40 14.14
C GLU A 64 -11.63 -9.03 13.14
N ASN A 65 -12.71 -9.83 13.04
CA ASN A 65 -13.75 -9.73 12.02
C ASN A 65 -13.18 -9.55 10.60
N SER A 66 -12.11 -10.29 10.29
CA SER A 66 -11.33 -10.11 9.07
C SER A 66 -11.31 -11.38 8.21
N LEU A 67 -11.33 -11.19 6.88
CA LEU A 67 -11.20 -12.25 5.89
C LEU A 67 -9.80 -12.27 5.30
N ASN A 68 -9.28 -13.46 5.05
CA ASN A 68 -7.99 -13.62 4.39
C ASN A 68 -7.97 -14.86 3.50
N ILE A 69 -7.26 -14.77 2.37
CA ILE A 69 -6.93 -15.90 1.51
C ILE A 69 -5.54 -16.39 1.89
N SER A 70 -5.43 -17.67 2.20
CA SER A 70 -4.13 -18.30 2.50
C SER A 70 -3.93 -19.55 1.67
N SER A 71 -2.68 -19.80 1.31
CA SER A 71 -2.24 -21.06 0.68
C SER A 71 -2.36 -22.22 1.67
N LYS A 72 -2.81 -23.38 1.21
CA LYS A 72 -2.91 -24.62 1.98
C LYS A 72 -1.67 -25.49 1.83
N GLY A 73 -1.20 -26.02 2.96
CA GLY A 73 -0.02 -26.88 3.01
C GLY A 73 1.26 -26.15 2.60
N GLU A 74 2.31 -26.92 2.31
CA GLU A 74 3.53 -26.39 1.69
C GLU A 74 3.29 -26.28 0.17
N LEU A 75 2.55 -25.26 -0.27
CA LEU A 75 2.59 -24.86 -1.68
C LEU A 75 4.01 -24.41 -2.03
N VAL A 76 4.85 -25.38 -2.42
CA VAL A 76 6.21 -25.16 -2.91
C VAL A 76 6.11 -24.78 -4.39
N TYR A 77 5.59 -23.59 -4.67
CA TYR A 77 5.61 -23.04 -6.03
C TYR A 77 6.47 -21.79 -6.03
N SER A 78 7.48 -21.83 -6.90
CA SER A 78 8.52 -20.82 -7.13
C SER A 78 9.77 -20.86 -6.27
N ALA A 79 10.91 -20.83 -6.96
CA ALA A 79 12.21 -20.40 -6.44
C ALA A 79 12.25 -18.89 -6.12
N ILE A 80 11.11 -18.19 -6.10
CA ILE A 80 11.04 -16.78 -5.71
C ILE A 80 10.94 -16.74 -4.19
N PRO A 81 11.95 -16.17 -3.50
CA PRO A 81 11.90 -16.02 -2.06
C PRO A 81 10.93 -14.88 -1.67
N TYR A 82 10.08 -15.16 -0.66
CA TYR A 82 9.26 -14.24 0.16
C TYR A 82 7.89 -13.71 -0.34
N ASP A 83 7.01 -13.49 0.65
CA ASP A 83 5.59 -13.09 0.56
C ASP A 83 5.35 -11.74 -0.14
N THR A 84 6.33 -10.84 -0.19
CA THR A 84 6.16 -9.49 -0.75
C THR A 84 5.89 -9.51 -2.26
N ALA A 85 6.66 -10.29 -3.01
CA ALA A 85 6.46 -10.49 -4.45
C ALA A 85 5.10 -11.11 -4.79
N ARG A 86 4.61 -12.01 -3.93
CA ARG A 86 3.37 -12.76 -4.15
C ARG A 86 2.15 -11.83 -4.14
N ASN A 87 2.12 -10.89 -3.20
CA ASN A 87 1.02 -9.93 -3.08
C ASN A 87 0.85 -9.10 -4.37
N TYR A 88 1.95 -8.68 -5.02
CA TYR A 88 1.86 -7.94 -6.28
C TYR A 88 1.37 -8.80 -7.45
N ILE A 89 1.76 -10.07 -7.50
CA ILE A 89 1.27 -11.01 -8.52
C ILE A 89 -0.22 -11.29 -8.34
N GLN A 90 -0.68 -11.44 -7.09
CA GLN A 90 -2.10 -11.61 -6.79
C GLN A 90 -2.91 -10.36 -7.16
N ARG A 91 -2.42 -9.16 -6.82
CA ARG A 91 -3.01 -7.88 -7.28
C ARG A 91 -3.06 -7.79 -8.81
N ALA A 92 -1.96 -8.11 -9.49
CA ALA A 92 -1.88 -8.11 -10.94
C ALA A 92 -2.89 -9.08 -11.56
N ALA A 93 -3.08 -10.27 -10.99
CA ALA A 93 -4.08 -11.22 -11.44
C ALA A 93 -5.51 -10.64 -11.36
N ILE A 94 -5.83 -9.91 -10.28
CA ILE A 94 -7.14 -9.24 -10.15
C ILE A 94 -7.26 -8.08 -11.14
N GLN A 95 -6.24 -7.24 -11.27
CA GLN A 95 -6.24 -6.13 -12.24
C GLN A 95 -6.37 -6.62 -13.67
N TYR A 96 -5.77 -7.75 -14.02
CA TYR A 96 -5.89 -8.34 -15.34
C TYR A 96 -7.30 -8.89 -15.60
N LEU A 97 -7.97 -9.46 -14.58
CA LEU A 97 -9.37 -9.85 -14.70
C LEU A 97 -10.31 -8.67 -14.92
N LEU A 98 -10.01 -7.53 -14.28
CA LEU A 98 -10.82 -6.31 -14.36
C LEU A 98 -10.57 -5.51 -15.65
N TYR A 99 -9.29 -5.34 -16.01
CA TYR A 99 -8.82 -4.40 -17.05
C TYR A 99 -7.67 -4.97 -17.88
N PRO A 100 -7.88 -6.05 -18.65
CA PRO A 100 -6.79 -6.70 -19.38
C PRO A 100 -6.10 -5.78 -20.41
N GLU A 101 -6.85 -4.91 -21.08
CA GLU A 101 -6.28 -3.95 -22.05
C GLU A 101 -5.44 -2.87 -21.36
N ALA A 102 -5.93 -2.31 -20.26
CA ALA A 102 -5.18 -1.31 -19.49
C ALA A 102 -3.93 -1.92 -18.85
N ALA A 103 -4.00 -3.17 -18.40
CA ALA A 103 -2.85 -3.93 -17.92
C ALA A 103 -1.77 -4.05 -19.00
N ARG A 104 -2.15 -4.40 -20.23
CA ARG A 104 -1.20 -4.47 -21.36
C ARG A 104 -0.59 -3.11 -21.68
N GLN A 105 -1.41 -2.07 -21.80
CA GLN A 105 -0.93 -0.69 -22.06
C GLN A 105 0.06 -0.21 -20.98
N TYR A 106 -0.18 -0.57 -19.73
CA TYR A 106 0.73 -0.26 -18.63
C TYR A 106 2.06 -1.04 -18.71
N ILE A 107 2.06 -2.31 -19.16
CA ILE A 107 3.31 -3.03 -19.43
C ILE A 107 4.06 -2.39 -20.60
N GLU A 108 3.33 -2.00 -21.65
CA GLU A 108 3.90 -1.32 -22.82
C GLU A 108 4.54 0.02 -22.46
N SER A 109 3.95 0.81 -21.55
CA SER A 109 4.54 2.07 -21.10
C SER A 109 5.88 1.89 -20.37
N HIS A 110 6.16 0.68 -19.86
CA HIS A 110 7.42 0.31 -19.21
C HIS A 110 8.46 -0.31 -20.17
N GLN A 111 8.29 -0.17 -21.50
CA GLN A 111 9.13 -0.86 -22.48
C GLN A 111 10.64 -0.68 -22.24
N GLU A 112 11.11 0.54 -21.98
CA GLU A 112 12.55 0.80 -21.77
C GLU A 112 13.06 0.15 -20.47
N ASN A 113 12.30 0.27 -19.38
CA ASN A 113 12.61 -0.43 -18.12
C ASN A 113 12.67 -1.96 -18.30
N LEU A 114 11.73 -2.52 -19.06
CA LEU A 114 11.69 -3.95 -19.37
C LEU A 114 12.90 -4.37 -20.21
N LYS A 115 13.28 -3.61 -21.24
CA LYS A 115 14.49 -3.90 -22.03
C LYS A 115 15.74 -3.93 -21.15
N THR A 116 15.87 -3.00 -20.20
CA THR A 116 16.96 -3.00 -19.21
C THR A 116 16.94 -4.29 -18.37
N TYR A 117 15.78 -4.66 -17.82
CA TYR A 117 15.66 -5.92 -17.06
C TYR A 117 15.98 -7.16 -17.90
N LEU A 118 15.50 -7.23 -19.14
CA LEU A 118 15.73 -8.33 -20.06
C LEU A 118 17.22 -8.45 -20.42
N LYS A 119 17.89 -7.34 -20.74
CA LYS A 119 19.34 -7.28 -20.98
C LYS A 119 20.14 -7.85 -19.80
N LEU A 120 19.85 -7.37 -18.59
CA LEU A 120 20.50 -7.85 -17.37
C LEU A 120 20.20 -9.33 -17.11
N SER A 121 18.99 -9.77 -17.44
CA SER A 121 18.56 -11.16 -17.28
C SER A 121 19.27 -12.11 -18.24
N ILE A 122 19.42 -11.72 -19.52
CA ILE A 122 20.17 -12.48 -20.53
C ILE A 122 21.63 -12.60 -20.10
N PHE A 123 22.21 -11.52 -19.57
CA PHE A 123 23.57 -11.55 -19.03
C PHE A 123 23.69 -12.54 -17.85
N GLN A 124 22.72 -12.57 -16.92
CA GLN A 124 22.73 -13.51 -15.79
C GLN A 124 22.73 -14.99 -16.23
N VAL A 125 22.03 -15.33 -17.33
CA VAL A 125 21.93 -16.71 -17.81
C VAL A 125 23.09 -17.11 -18.71
N THR A 126 23.51 -16.20 -19.58
CA THR A 126 24.44 -16.52 -20.69
C THR A 126 25.86 -16.02 -20.45
N ASN A 127 26.07 -15.13 -19.47
CA ASN A 127 27.29 -14.36 -19.25
C ASN A 127 27.75 -13.53 -20.47
N LYS A 128 26.83 -13.23 -21.40
CA LYS A 128 27.08 -12.40 -22.58
C LYS A 128 26.36 -11.07 -22.44
N LYS A 129 27.10 -9.98 -22.60
CA LYS A 129 26.51 -8.64 -22.66
C LYS A 129 25.85 -8.45 -24.01
N VAL A 130 24.60 -8.01 -23.98
CA VAL A 130 23.79 -7.73 -25.18
C VAL A 130 23.33 -6.28 -25.15
N ASP A 131 23.04 -5.73 -26.32
CA ASP A 131 22.46 -4.39 -26.47
C ASP A 131 20.93 -4.44 -26.27
N GLU A 132 20.32 -3.32 -25.87
CA GLU A 132 18.86 -3.22 -25.66
C GLU A 132 18.04 -3.35 -26.95
N HIS A 133 18.66 -3.09 -28.11
CA HIS A 133 18.07 -3.28 -29.43
C HIS A 133 18.48 -4.60 -30.08
N SER A 134 19.17 -5.49 -29.35
CA SER A 134 19.53 -6.82 -29.86
C SER A 134 18.29 -7.67 -30.15
N SER A 135 18.43 -8.61 -31.10
CA SER A 135 17.38 -9.56 -31.44
C SER A 135 16.88 -10.36 -30.24
N GLU A 136 17.78 -10.69 -29.33
CA GLU A 136 17.51 -11.46 -28.12
C GLU A 136 16.63 -10.68 -27.15
N VAL A 137 16.90 -9.39 -26.96
CA VAL A 137 16.06 -8.52 -26.10
C VAL A 137 14.69 -8.29 -26.73
N ILE A 138 14.63 -8.04 -28.04
CA ILE A 138 13.36 -7.84 -28.76
C ILE A 138 12.49 -9.11 -28.70
N GLN A 139 13.07 -10.28 -28.94
CA GLN A 139 12.35 -11.56 -28.84
C GLN A 139 11.85 -11.81 -27.41
N ALA A 140 12.69 -11.55 -26.41
CA ALA A 140 12.31 -11.74 -25.01
C ALA A 140 11.22 -10.77 -24.56
N TYR A 141 11.20 -9.53 -25.09
CA TYR A 141 10.13 -8.56 -24.86
C TYR A 141 8.81 -9.02 -25.49
N ASN A 142 8.83 -9.45 -26.76
CA ASN A 142 7.63 -9.93 -27.44
C ASN A 142 7.03 -11.17 -26.75
N ALA A 143 7.88 -12.06 -26.23
CA ALA A 143 7.45 -13.25 -25.48
C ALA A 143 6.61 -12.93 -24.22
N ILE A 144 6.68 -11.70 -23.70
CA ILE A 144 5.82 -11.26 -22.59
C ILE A 144 4.34 -11.33 -22.97
N PHE A 145 4.00 -10.98 -24.20
CA PHE A 145 2.62 -10.86 -24.67
C PHE A 145 2.08 -12.12 -25.34
N GLU A 146 2.92 -13.14 -25.52
CA GLU A 146 2.55 -14.44 -26.08
C GLU A 146 1.91 -15.36 -25.04
N ASP A 147 2.20 -15.17 -23.75
CA ASP A 147 1.64 -15.94 -22.64
C ASP A 147 0.96 -15.01 -21.62
N PRO A 148 -0.38 -15.03 -21.51
CA PRO A 148 -1.14 -14.18 -20.58
C PRO A 148 -0.77 -14.39 -19.10
N LEU A 149 -0.40 -15.62 -18.70
CA LEU A 149 0.01 -15.89 -17.32
C LEU A 149 1.38 -15.30 -17.04
N PHE A 150 2.26 -15.24 -18.05
CA PHE A 150 3.52 -14.53 -17.95
C PHE A 150 3.33 -13.01 -17.96
N GLU A 151 2.43 -12.49 -18.79
CA GLU A 151 2.02 -11.07 -18.81
C GLU A 151 1.54 -10.59 -17.43
N ILE A 152 0.67 -11.35 -16.75
CA ILE A 152 0.21 -11.08 -15.38
C ILE A 152 1.38 -11.00 -14.39
N GLN A 153 2.38 -11.86 -14.56
CA GLN A 153 3.54 -11.84 -13.67
C GLN A 153 4.42 -10.61 -13.90
N ILE A 154 4.63 -10.23 -15.16
CA ILE A 154 5.36 -9.02 -15.52
C ILE A 154 4.65 -7.79 -14.94
N LEU A 155 3.32 -7.71 -15.09
CA LEU A 155 2.52 -6.68 -14.41
C LEU A 155 2.82 -6.64 -12.91
N GLY A 156 2.77 -7.79 -12.23
CA GLY A 156 3.11 -7.87 -10.81
C GLY A 156 4.55 -7.41 -10.47
N ARG A 157 5.52 -7.60 -11.37
CA ARG A 157 6.88 -7.09 -11.18
C ARG A 157 7.00 -5.59 -11.37
N LEU A 158 6.25 -5.03 -12.31
CA LEU A 158 6.20 -3.58 -12.54
C LEU A 158 5.49 -2.87 -11.39
N LEU A 159 4.36 -3.41 -10.89
CA LEU A 159 3.72 -2.90 -9.67
C LEU A 159 4.68 -2.92 -8.46
N GLN A 160 5.48 -3.97 -8.34
CA GLN A 160 6.52 -4.03 -7.31
C GLN A 160 7.63 -3.00 -7.56
N HIS A 161 8.05 -2.82 -8.81
CA HIS A 161 9.07 -1.86 -9.20
C HIS A 161 8.67 -0.43 -8.85
N ASP A 162 7.43 -0.03 -9.16
CA ASP A 162 6.93 1.31 -8.89
C ASP A 162 6.82 1.60 -7.40
N GLU A 163 6.45 0.59 -6.61
CA GLU A 163 6.29 0.71 -5.15
C GLU A 163 7.61 0.57 -4.38
N THR A 164 8.59 -0.21 -4.88
CA THR A 164 9.81 -0.55 -4.10
C THR A 164 11.13 -0.21 -4.78
N GLY A 165 11.11 0.27 -6.02
CA GLY A 165 12.27 0.58 -6.85
C GLY A 165 12.81 -0.61 -7.65
N ALA A 166 14.03 -0.46 -8.16
CA ALA A 166 14.70 -1.45 -9.00
C ALA A 166 14.74 -2.86 -8.36
N LEU A 167 14.43 -3.88 -9.16
CA LEU A 167 14.56 -5.27 -8.76
C LEU A 167 15.98 -5.74 -9.08
N SER A 168 16.63 -6.49 -8.18
CA SER A 168 18.02 -6.94 -8.41
C SER A 168 18.20 -8.46 -8.38
N ALA A 169 17.46 -9.17 -7.52
CA ALA A 169 17.60 -10.61 -7.38
C ALA A 169 16.82 -11.41 -8.45
N ASN A 170 17.45 -12.44 -9.01
CA ASN A 170 16.85 -13.42 -9.94
C ASN A 170 16.08 -12.76 -11.11
N LEU A 171 16.73 -11.86 -11.84
CA LEU A 171 16.07 -11.15 -12.93
C LEU A 171 15.63 -12.12 -14.02
N ALA A 172 16.47 -13.10 -14.36
CA ALA A 172 16.14 -14.14 -15.33
C ALA A 172 14.83 -14.88 -15.01
N GLY A 173 14.67 -15.41 -13.78
CA GLY A 173 13.43 -16.08 -13.40
C GLY A 173 12.20 -15.16 -13.30
N LYS A 174 12.39 -13.84 -13.29
CA LYS A 174 11.31 -12.84 -13.24
C LYS A 174 10.89 -12.35 -14.62
N PHE A 175 11.84 -12.11 -15.52
CA PHE A 175 11.63 -11.37 -16.76
C PHE A 175 11.91 -12.18 -18.04
N LEU A 176 12.62 -13.31 -17.99
CA LEU A 176 12.80 -14.16 -19.16
C LEU A 176 11.82 -15.31 -19.14
N PHE A 177 10.94 -15.37 -20.15
CA PHE A 177 9.97 -16.47 -20.30
C PHE A 177 10.64 -17.84 -20.20
N SER A 178 11.78 -18.03 -20.89
CA SER A 178 12.54 -19.30 -20.91
C SER A 178 12.99 -19.79 -19.54
N GLU A 179 13.20 -18.88 -18.58
CA GLU A 179 13.58 -19.22 -17.21
C GLU A 179 12.38 -19.18 -16.26
N ASN A 180 11.43 -18.29 -16.51
CA ASN A 180 10.22 -18.12 -15.71
C ASN A 180 9.37 -19.40 -15.68
N VAL A 181 9.19 -20.06 -16.83
CA VAL A 181 8.44 -21.33 -16.95
C VAL A 181 8.97 -22.42 -16.01
N LYS A 182 10.26 -22.40 -15.68
CA LYS A 182 10.90 -23.38 -14.79
C LYS A 182 10.58 -23.14 -13.32
N THR A 183 10.01 -21.98 -12.97
CA THR A 183 9.75 -21.61 -11.57
C THR A 183 8.42 -22.15 -11.05
N GLY A 184 7.48 -22.52 -11.93
CA GLY A 184 6.15 -23.02 -11.53
C GLY A 184 5.17 -21.93 -11.05
N ILE A 185 5.53 -20.66 -11.23
CA ILE A 185 4.69 -19.51 -10.91
C ILE A 185 3.44 -19.40 -11.79
N SER A 186 3.49 -19.79 -13.07
CA SER A 186 2.31 -19.77 -13.94
C SER A 186 1.20 -20.69 -13.41
N GLY A 187 1.58 -21.87 -12.90
CA GLY A 187 0.65 -22.77 -12.22
C GLY A 187 0.04 -22.15 -10.97
N TYR A 188 0.84 -21.42 -10.17
CA TYR A 188 0.33 -20.67 -9.02
C TYR A 188 -0.68 -19.59 -9.43
N VAL A 189 -0.38 -18.80 -10.47
CA VAL A 189 -1.29 -17.74 -10.96
C VAL A 189 -2.60 -18.34 -11.45
N SER A 190 -2.54 -19.43 -12.23
CA SER A 190 -3.71 -20.15 -12.71
C SER A 190 -4.61 -20.63 -11.56
N GLU A 191 -4.03 -21.30 -10.56
CA GLU A 191 -4.80 -21.79 -9.41
C GLU A 191 -5.35 -20.66 -8.53
N TYR A 192 -4.64 -19.53 -8.45
CA TYR A 192 -5.11 -18.35 -7.73
C TYR A 192 -6.30 -17.69 -8.46
N LEU A 193 -6.21 -17.49 -9.77
CA LEU A 193 -7.32 -17.00 -10.60
C LEU A 193 -8.55 -17.89 -10.43
N ASN A 194 -8.37 -19.20 -10.51
CA ASN A 194 -9.43 -20.18 -10.31
C ASN A 194 -10.09 -20.04 -8.94
N PHE A 195 -9.29 -19.97 -7.89
CA PHE A 195 -9.80 -19.82 -6.55
C PHE A 195 -10.58 -18.51 -6.37
N VAL A 196 -10.05 -17.37 -6.83
CA VAL A 196 -10.70 -16.08 -6.60
C VAL A 196 -11.98 -15.93 -7.44
N VAL A 197 -12.01 -16.43 -8.68
CA VAL A 197 -13.24 -16.44 -9.48
C VAL A 197 -14.31 -17.30 -8.82
N GLN A 198 -13.97 -18.50 -8.32
CA GLN A 198 -14.92 -19.32 -7.55
C GLN A 198 -15.45 -18.54 -6.34
N LEU A 199 -14.55 -17.92 -5.59
CA LEU A 199 -14.84 -17.24 -4.34
C LEU A 199 -15.77 -16.04 -4.54
N THR A 200 -15.45 -15.15 -5.48
CA THR A 200 -16.22 -13.92 -5.77
C THR A 200 -17.56 -14.20 -6.47
N GLN A 201 -17.67 -15.33 -7.17
CA GLN A 201 -18.92 -15.80 -7.78
C GLN A 201 -19.80 -16.60 -6.81
N THR A 202 -19.28 -17.04 -5.67
CA THR A 202 -20.03 -17.84 -4.68
C THR A 202 -20.47 -17.02 -3.48
N PHE A 203 -19.68 -16.01 -3.09
CA PHE A 203 -19.85 -15.31 -1.82
C PHE A 203 -20.02 -13.81 -2.02
N PRO A 204 -20.77 -13.14 -1.12
CA PRO A 204 -20.90 -11.69 -1.10
C PRO A 204 -19.61 -11.07 -0.55
N ILE A 205 -18.55 -11.13 -1.34
CA ILE A 205 -17.24 -10.59 -1.00
C ILE A 205 -16.67 -9.77 -2.17
N MET A 206 -15.66 -8.98 -1.85
CA MET A 206 -14.85 -8.26 -2.82
C MET A 206 -13.36 -8.45 -2.54
N THR A 207 -12.53 -8.42 -3.58
CA THR A 207 -11.07 -8.49 -3.43
C THR A 207 -10.34 -7.71 -4.52
N ASP A 208 -9.22 -7.09 -4.14
CA ASP A 208 -8.24 -6.44 -5.01
C ASP A 208 -6.96 -7.29 -5.16
N GLY A 209 -6.98 -8.52 -4.66
CA GLY A 209 -5.83 -9.44 -4.61
C GLY A 209 -4.94 -9.25 -3.39
N LYS A 210 -5.11 -8.17 -2.63
CA LYS A 210 -4.37 -7.88 -1.40
C LYS A 210 -5.22 -8.13 -0.15
N GLY A 211 -6.49 -7.71 -0.16
CA GLY A 211 -7.44 -7.92 0.91
C GLY A 211 -8.71 -8.59 0.41
N VAL A 212 -9.45 -9.22 1.33
CA VAL A 212 -10.81 -9.69 1.10
C VAL A 212 -11.73 -9.02 2.08
N GLN A 213 -12.85 -8.51 1.59
CA GLN A 213 -13.87 -7.84 2.40
C GLN A 213 -15.25 -8.40 2.06
N LEU A 214 -16.18 -8.28 3.00
CA LEU A 214 -17.58 -8.59 2.75
C LEU A 214 -18.22 -7.46 1.94
N LEU A 215 -19.08 -7.80 0.98
CA LEU A 215 -20.01 -6.86 0.38
C LEU A 215 -21.07 -6.51 1.45
N LYS A 216 -21.06 -5.27 1.95
CA LYS A 216 -22.09 -4.77 2.86
C LYS A 216 -23.33 -4.36 2.05
N THR A 217 -24.49 -4.82 2.48
CA THR A 217 -25.74 -4.81 1.69
C THR A 217 -26.50 -3.49 1.69
N GLN A 218 -26.06 -2.47 2.43
CA GLN A 218 -26.68 -1.14 2.46
C GLN A 218 -25.55 -0.10 2.55
N ASP A 219 -25.65 0.95 1.72
CA ASP A 219 -24.84 2.18 1.71
C ASP A 219 -23.58 2.31 0.84
N GLN A 220 -23.34 1.45 -0.16
CA GLN A 220 -22.22 1.67 -1.11
C GLN A 220 -22.56 1.56 -2.60
N GLU A 221 -23.82 1.74 -3.00
CA GLU A 221 -24.18 1.79 -4.43
C GLU A 221 -23.55 2.98 -5.19
N GLY A 222 -22.90 3.92 -4.52
CA GLY A 222 -22.21 5.06 -5.15
C GLY A 222 -20.67 5.01 -5.22
N PHE A 223 -20.01 4.08 -4.52
CA PHE A 223 -18.54 4.09 -4.35
C PHE A 223 -17.87 2.71 -4.39
N MET A 224 -18.51 1.73 -5.02
CA MET A 224 -17.83 0.48 -5.37
C MET A 224 -16.78 0.80 -6.43
N SER A 225 -15.55 1.02 -5.96
CA SER A 225 -14.41 1.27 -6.82
C SER A 225 -14.26 0.11 -7.80
N ASP A 226 -14.32 0.44 -9.09
CA ASP A 226 -13.80 -0.27 -10.27
C ASP A 226 -12.56 -1.18 -10.02
N ARG A 227 -11.79 -0.93 -8.96
CA ARG A 227 -10.59 -1.69 -8.57
C ARG A 227 -10.86 -3.03 -7.87
N TYR A 228 -12.11 -3.42 -7.57
CA TYR A 228 -12.41 -4.66 -6.85
C TYR A 228 -13.15 -5.68 -7.71
N LEU A 229 -12.71 -6.94 -7.65
CA LEU A 229 -13.44 -8.06 -8.22
C LEU A 229 -14.57 -8.48 -7.28
N THR A 230 -15.78 -8.52 -7.83
CA THR A 230 -17.04 -8.84 -7.14
C THR A 230 -17.92 -9.77 -7.98
N LEU A 231 -19.04 -10.22 -7.42
CA LEU A 231 -20.04 -11.03 -8.14
C LEU A 231 -20.54 -10.35 -9.42
N GLY A 232 -20.70 -9.02 -9.41
CA GLY A 232 -21.25 -8.25 -10.54
C GLY A 232 -20.23 -7.83 -11.59
N THR A 233 -18.96 -8.21 -11.44
CA THR A 233 -17.89 -7.82 -12.37
C THR A 233 -17.95 -8.64 -13.66
N ASP A 234 -17.92 -7.98 -14.82
CA ASP A 234 -17.75 -8.65 -16.11
C ASP A 234 -16.26 -8.98 -16.34
N ILE A 235 -15.93 -10.27 -16.25
CA ILE A 235 -14.59 -10.79 -16.50
C ILE A 235 -14.43 -11.46 -17.88
N GLN A 236 -15.48 -11.46 -18.73
CA GLN A 236 -15.43 -12.12 -20.04
C GLN A 236 -14.30 -11.61 -20.94
N PRO A 237 -13.97 -10.29 -20.99
CA PRO A 237 -12.85 -9.80 -21.77
C PRO A 237 -11.52 -10.46 -21.37
N ALA A 238 -11.28 -10.65 -20.06
CA ALA A 238 -10.06 -11.28 -19.57
C ALA A 238 -10.06 -12.80 -19.82
N LEU A 239 -11.19 -13.48 -19.63
CA LEU A 239 -11.30 -14.92 -19.89
C LEU A 239 -11.02 -15.28 -21.35
N ALA A 240 -11.37 -14.41 -22.29
CA ALA A 240 -11.10 -14.61 -23.71
C ALA A 240 -9.60 -14.60 -24.06
N LEU A 241 -8.78 -13.97 -23.22
CA LEU A 241 -7.33 -13.87 -23.43
C LEU A 241 -6.55 -15.01 -22.78
N LEU A 242 -7.09 -15.62 -21.72
CA LEU A 242 -6.39 -16.67 -20.97
C LEU A 242 -6.22 -17.97 -21.80
N PRO A 243 -5.19 -18.79 -21.49
CA PRO A 243 -5.01 -20.10 -22.11
C PRO A 243 -6.29 -20.95 -22.00
N GLN A 244 -6.58 -21.74 -23.05
CA GLN A 244 -7.86 -22.46 -23.18
C GLN A 244 -8.16 -23.37 -21.98
N ASP A 245 -7.16 -24.06 -21.45
CA ASP A 245 -7.28 -24.93 -20.27
C ASP A 245 -7.62 -24.15 -18.98
N VAL A 246 -7.03 -22.96 -18.82
CA VAL A 246 -7.35 -22.03 -17.73
C VAL A 246 -8.77 -21.48 -17.91
N LYS A 247 -9.09 -21.00 -19.10
CA LYS A 247 -10.42 -20.47 -19.47
C LYS A 247 -11.52 -21.50 -19.18
N GLU A 248 -11.39 -22.72 -19.69
CA GLU A 248 -12.37 -23.79 -19.46
C GLU A 248 -12.51 -24.14 -17.98
N THR A 249 -11.43 -24.04 -17.21
CA THR A 249 -11.47 -24.26 -15.76
C THR A 249 -12.20 -23.14 -15.05
N LEU A 250 -12.00 -21.88 -15.46
CA LEU A 250 -12.70 -20.71 -14.92
C LEU A 250 -14.18 -20.69 -15.31
N GLU A 251 -14.52 -20.99 -16.56
CA GLU A 251 -15.91 -21.12 -17.02
C GLU A 251 -16.63 -22.24 -16.27
N ARG A 252 -15.97 -23.40 -16.09
CA ARG A 252 -16.52 -24.47 -15.23
C ARG A 252 -16.65 -24.04 -13.79
N ALA A 253 -15.71 -23.28 -13.23
CA ALA A 253 -15.81 -22.75 -11.88
C ALA A 253 -17.06 -21.87 -11.72
N ILE A 254 -17.36 -21.00 -12.69
CA ILE A 254 -18.58 -20.16 -12.70
C ILE A 254 -19.86 -21.01 -12.78
N VAL A 255 -19.84 -22.14 -13.50
CA VAL A 255 -21.02 -23.01 -13.67
C VAL A 255 -21.19 -23.98 -12.49
N THR A 256 -20.11 -24.50 -11.93
CA THR A 256 -20.09 -25.56 -10.90
C THR A 256 -20.38 -25.01 -9.51
N THR A 257 -20.29 -23.70 -9.27
CA THR A 257 -20.72 -23.03 -8.01
C THR A 257 -22.20 -23.22 -7.67
N LYS A 258 -23.02 -23.76 -8.59
CA LYS A 258 -24.39 -24.23 -8.34
C LYS A 258 -24.49 -25.63 -7.72
N GLN A 259 -23.39 -26.35 -7.54
CA GLN A 259 -23.35 -27.66 -6.88
C GLN A 259 -22.15 -27.76 -5.92
N THR A 260 -22.36 -28.38 -4.77
CA THR A 260 -21.32 -28.67 -3.78
C THR A 260 -20.22 -29.53 -4.37
N VAL A 261 -19.09 -28.92 -4.73
CA VAL A 261 -17.92 -29.62 -5.25
C VAL A 261 -17.28 -30.45 -4.13
N SER A 262 -17.22 -31.76 -4.33
CA SER A 262 -16.47 -32.68 -3.47
C SER A 262 -14.96 -32.38 -3.61
N PRO A 263 -14.20 -32.27 -2.51
CA PRO A 263 -12.77 -31.95 -2.55
C PRO A 263 -12.02 -33.10 -3.22
N ASN A 264 -11.55 -32.88 -4.44
CA ASN A 264 -10.78 -33.86 -5.19
C ASN A 264 -9.30 -33.60 -4.92
N ASN A 265 -8.75 -34.20 -3.85
CA ASN A 265 -7.34 -34.07 -3.44
C ASN A 265 -6.37 -34.66 -4.50
N ARG A 266 -6.24 -34.04 -5.67
CA ARG A 266 -5.08 -34.30 -6.53
C ARG A 266 -3.92 -33.48 -5.99
N LEU A 267 -3.02 -34.17 -5.28
CA LEU A 267 -1.72 -33.64 -4.89
C LEU A 267 -0.98 -33.18 -6.15
N LEU A 268 -0.90 -31.86 -6.33
CA LEU A 268 0.28 -31.26 -6.88
C LEU A 268 1.13 -30.80 -5.67
N LEU A 269 1.74 -31.79 -5.02
CA LEU A 269 2.64 -31.62 -3.88
C LEU A 269 3.81 -32.59 -4.08
N ARG A 270 5.01 -32.00 -4.22
CA ARG A 270 6.22 -32.53 -4.88
C ARG A 270 6.05 -32.64 -6.38
N SER A 271 6.25 -31.52 -7.08
CA SER A 271 6.40 -31.54 -8.53
C SER A 271 7.41 -32.62 -8.95
N GLU A 272 7.23 -33.23 -10.12
CA GLU A 272 8.31 -33.91 -10.85
C GLU A 272 9.59 -33.04 -10.86
N PHE A 273 9.41 -31.72 -10.83
CA PHE A 273 10.43 -30.68 -10.77
C PHE A 273 10.89 -30.30 -9.35
N GLY A 274 10.40 -30.91 -8.26
CA GLY A 274 10.65 -30.43 -6.89
C GLY A 274 12.10 -30.66 -6.48
N LYS A 275 12.68 -31.75 -6.98
CA LYS A 275 14.10 -32.05 -6.88
C LYS A 275 14.91 -31.09 -7.76
N GLU A 276 14.49 -30.86 -9.00
CA GLU A 276 15.15 -29.90 -9.92
C GLU A 276 15.12 -28.47 -9.38
N LEU A 277 13.99 -27.99 -8.85
CA LEU A 277 13.83 -26.69 -8.21
C LEU A 277 14.71 -26.56 -6.96
N SER A 278 14.84 -27.63 -6.17
CA SER A 278 15.76 -27.67 -5.03
C SER A 278 17.22 -27.59 -5.49
N GLU A 279 17.59 -28.26 -6.58
CA GLU A 279 18.92 -28.17 -7.19
C GLU A 279 19.19 -26.79 -7.83
N VAL A 280 18.19 -26.17 -8.47
CA VAL A 280 18.26 -24.77 -8.96
C VAL A 280 18.45 -23.81 -7.78
N ARG A 281 17.74 -24.02 -6.66
CA ARG A 281 17.92 -23.24 -5.42
C ARG A 281 19.30 -23.45 -4.78
N LYS A 282 19.93 -24.61 -4.91
CA LYS A 282 21.31 -24.83 -4.42
C LYS A 282 22.34 -24.08 -5.27
N LYS A 283 22.05 -23.90 -6.56
CA LYS A 283 22.88 -23.11 -7.50
C LYS A 283 22.47 -21.63 -7.55
N TYR A 284 21.48 -21.23 -6.75
CA TYR A 284 21.04 -19.86 -6.63
C TYR A 284 22.17 -19.03 -6.00
N VAL A 285 22.85 -18.27 -6.84
CA VAL A 285 23.68 -17.16 -6.39
C VAL A 285 22.76 -15.96 -6.33
N ALA A 286 22.48 -15.47 -5.12
CA ALA A 286 21.84 -14.17 -4.96
C ALA A 286 22.81 -13.12 -5.53
N HIS A 287 22.67 -12.80 -6.81
CA HIS A 287 23.24 -11.59 -7.39
C HIS A 287 22.43 -10.40 -6.88
N SER A 288 22.46 -10.19 -5.56
CA SER A 288 21.78 -9.09 -4.91
C SER A 288 22.71 -7.89 -5.00
N VAL A 289 22.67 -7.22 -6.14
CA VAL A 289 23.12 -5.82 -6.22
C VAL A 289 22.14 -4.99 -5.39
N ASP A 290 22.64 -4.03 -4.63
CA ASP A 290 21.77 -3.10 -3.90
C ASP A 290 20.87 -2.39 -4.92
N PRO A 291 19.53 -2.36 -4.76
CA PRO A 291 18.64 -1.60 -5.64
C PRO A 291 19.13 -0.17 -5.89
N ARG A 292 19.74 0.44 -4.85
CA ARG A 292 20.77 1.50 -4.80
C ARG A 292 21.49 1.80 -6.11
N GLU A 293 22.20 0.76 -6.54
CA GLU A 293 23.20 0.82 -7.59
C GLU A 293 22.61 0.57 -8.98
N LEU A 294 21.32 0.22 -9.05
CA LEU A 294 20.63 -0.07 -10.30
C LEU A 294 19.67 1.06 -10.71
N GLU A 295 19.35 1.99 -9.81
CA GLU A 295 18.27 2.98 -10.00
C GLU A 295 18.48 3.86 -11.23
N HIS A 296 19.72 4.30 -11.48
CA HIS A 296 20.04 5.19 -12.59
C HIS A 296 19.87 4.55 -13.97
N TYR A 297 19.56 3.25 -14.05
CA TYR A 297 19.26 2.55 -15.29
C TYR A 297 17.75 2.47 -15.60
N PHE A 298 16.88 3.00 -14.73
CA PHE A 298 15.42 2.90 -14.88
C PHE A 298 14.77 4.28 -14.93
N GLU A 299 13.74 4.40 -15.75
CA GLU A 299 12.97 5.61 -15.98
C GLU A 299 11.67 5.61 -15.17
N ASN A 300 11.24 6.79 -14.71
CA ASN A 300 9.89 6.96 -14.20
C ASN A 300 8.92 7.12 -15.37
N VAL A 301 8.03 6.15 -15.56
CA VAL A 301 7.00 6.17 -16.62
C VAL A 301 5.62 6.54 -16.08
N LEU A 302 5.48 6.74 -14.76
CA LEU A 302 4.24 7.20 -14.16
C LEU A 302 4.09 8.72 -14.35
N PRO A 303 2.85 9.22 -14.53
CA PRO A 303 2.61 10.67 -14.61
C PRO A 303 3.12 11.37 -13.35
N THR A 304 4.03 12.31 -13.50
CA THR A 304 4.50 13.15 -12.39
C THR A 304 3.43 14.17 -11.97
N GLU A 305 2.52 14.52 -12.87
CA GLU A 305 1.39 15.40 -12.60
C GLU A 305 0.17 14.63 -12.08
N ASN A 306 -0.47 15.16 -11.04
CA ASN A 306 -1.73 14.63 -10.52
C ASN A 306 -2.72 15.73 -10.14
N ASN A 307 -4.00 15.39 -10.22
CA ASN A 307 -5.12 16.29 -9.90
C ASN A 307 -5.74 16.00 -8.52
N HIS A 308 -4.96 15.47 -7.58
CA HIS A 308 -5.45 15.25 -6.22
C HIS A 308 -5.83 16.59 -5.59
N LEU A 309 -7.03 16.70 -5.01
CA LEU A 309 -7.50 17.92 -4.35
C LEU A 309 -6.73 18.18 -3.05
N ILE A 310 -6.48 17.12 -2.28
CA ILE A 310 -5.59 17.15 -1.12
C ILE A 310 -4.54 16.07 -1.30
N ASN A 311 -3.38 16.48 -1.82
CA ASN A 311 -2.28 15.60 -2.15
C ASN A 311 -1.34 15.42 -0.94
N VAL A 312 -1.17 14.20 -0.45
CA VAL A 312 -0.26 13.89 0.66
C VAL A 312 1.02 13.27 0.14
N VAL A 313 2.17 13.79 0.55
CA VAL A 313 3.50 13.31 0.14
C VAL A 313 4.47 13.33 1.33
N SER A 314 5.38 12.36 1.39
CA SER A 314 6.34 12.19 2.49
C SER A 314 7.58 11.45 2.00
N ASP A 315 8.72 11.66 2.64
CA ASP A 315 9.96 10.89 2.45
C ASP A 315 10.39 10.82 0.97
N ILE A 316 10.31 11.95 0.25
CA ILE A 316 10.71 12.03 -1.17
C ILE A 316 12.23 11.97 -1.30
N HIS A 317 12.97 12.54 -0.34
CA HIS A 317 14.44 12.59 -0.37
C HIS A 317 15.01 13.14 -1.68
N THR A 318 14.41 14.21 -2.20
CA THR A 318 14.82 14.82 -3.47
C THR A 318 16.32 15.18 -3.48
N ILE A 319 17.07 14.63 -4.44
CA ILE A 319 18.51 14.89 -4.62
C ILE A 319 18.81 15.87 -5.77
N ASP A 320 17.98 15.90 -6.81
CA ASP A 320 18.23 16.64 -8.05
C ASP A 320 17.61 18.05 -8.07
N ARG A 321 17.24 18.56 -6.90
CA ARG A 321 16.63 19.90 -6.68
C ARG A 321 15.25 20.11 -7.32
N GLU A 322 14.67 19.11 -7.97
CA GLU A 322 13.31 19.16 -8.55
C GLU A 322 12.41 18.10 -7.92
N PHE A 323 11.15 18.45 -7.66
CA PHE A 323 10.21 17.47 -7.14
C PHE A 323 9.88 16.39 -8.18
N ALA A 324 9.69 15.17 -7.69
CA ALA A 324 9.23 14.04 -8.49
C ALA A 324 7.75 14.16 -8.94
N PHE A 325 7.06 15.25 -8.58
CA PHE A 325 5.65 15.45 -8.90
C PHE A 325 5.27 16.93 -9.06
N THR A 326 4.15 17.15 -9.75
CA THR A 326 3.46 18.45 -9.86
C THR A 326 1.99 18.29 -9.45
N ASN A 327 1.49 19.25 -8.68
CA ASN A 327 0.09 19.33 -8.26
C ASN A 327 -0.26 20.78 -7.92
N ASP A 328 -1.28 21.31 -8.58
CA ASP A 328 -1.70 22.71 -8.45
C ASP A 328 -2.75 22.96 -7.34
N HIS A 329 -3.16 21.91 -6.63
CA HIS A 329 -4.14 21.96 -5.54
C HIS A 329 -3.44 22.09 -4.17
N PHE A 330 -4.04 21.55 -3.11
CA PHE A 330 -3.52 21.66 -1.75
C PHE A 330 -2.61 20.47 -1.44
N ASN A 331 -1.36 20.73 -1.09
CA ASN A 331 -0.36 19.70 -0.81
C ASN A 331 -0.05 19.61 0.70
N ILE A 332 0.07 18.39 1.20
CA ILE A 332 0.50 18.07 2.57
C ILE A 332 1.85 17.38 2.46
N LEU A 333 2.92 18.12 2.78
CA LEU A 333 4.30 17.62 2.79
C LEU A 333 4.70 17.19 4.20
N VAL A 334 4.93 15.90 4.40
CA VAL A 334 5.08 15.27 5.73
C VAL A 334 6.55 14.95 6.05
N GLY A 335 7.41 15.94 5.85
CA GLY A 335 8.83 15.86 6.18
C GLY A 335 9.66 14.98 5.25
N ASP A 336 10.98 15.13 5.35
CA ASP A 336 12.00 14.41 4.57
C ASP A 336 11.77 14.53 3.06
N ILE A 337 11.38 15.73 2.66
CA ILE A 337 11.04 16.05 1.26
C ILE A 337 12.31 16.18 0.41
N SER A 338 13.41 16.63 1.00
CA SER A 338 14.64 16.90 0.26
C SER A 338 15.90 16.61 1.05
N ASP A 339 16.85 15.94 0.41
CA ASP A 339 18.26 15.83 0.84
C ASP A 339 19.16 16.84 0.11
N SER A 340 18.57 17.63 -0.80
CA SER A 340 19.20 18.72 -1.54
C SER A 340 18.55 20.08 -1.27
N HIS A 341 19.11 21.16 -1.82
CA HIS A 341 18.53 22.50 -1.69
C HIS A 341 17.46 22.70 -2.77
N VAL A 342 16.25 22.21 -2.51
CA VAL A 342 15.06 22.39 -3.37
C VAL A 342 14.36 23.71 -3.03
N VAL A 343 13.92 24.42 -4.05
CA VAL A 343 13.06 25.61 -3.94
C VAL A 343 11.86 25.43 -4.87
N ASN A 344 10.65 25.66 -4.37
CA ASN A 344 9.44 25.62 -5.19
C ASN A 344 8.48 26.74 -4.76
N GLU A 345 8.32 27.74 -5.63
CA GLU A 345 7.51 28.93 -5.39
C GLU A 345 6.01 28.74 -5.73
N THR A 346 5.67 27.66 -6.44
CA THR A 346 4.31 27.44 -6.95
C THR A 346 3.50 26.52 -6.04
N ILE A 347 4.13 25.53 -5.43
CA ILE A 347 3.48 24.56 -4.55
C ILE A 347 2.86 25.25 -3.33
N LYS A 348 1.61 24.91 -3.02
CA LYS A 348 0.85 25.49 -1.92
C LYS A 348 0.21 24.42 -1.04
N GLY A 349 0.02 24.75 0.23
CA GLY A 349 -0.54 23.83 1.21
C GLY A 349 0.14 23.90 2.56
N LEU A 350 0.42 22.75 3.18
CA LEU A 350 1.05 22.65 4.50
C LEU A 350 2.28 21.77 4.48
N TYR A 351 3.26 22.10 5.33
CA TYR A 351 4.53 21.41 5.45
C TYR A 351 4.78 21.07 6.91
N VAL A 352 5.13 19.83 7.24
CA VAL A 352 5.62 19.44 8.56
C VAL A 352 7.09 19.05 8.48
N ILE A 353 7.88 19.55 9.43
CA ILE A 353 9.33 19.34 9.49
C ILE A 353 9.65 17.87 9.72
N GLY A 354 10.41 17.26 8.81
CA GLY A 354 11.02 15.95 8.96
C GLY A 354 12.41 16.01 9.56
N ASN A 355 13.04 14.84 9.73
CA ASN A 355 14.39 14.76 10.29
C ASN A 355 15.45 15.33 9.35
N HIS A 356 15.44 14.91 8.08
CA HIS A 356 16.40 15.34 7.07
C HIS A 356 16.29 16.83 6.79
N ASP A 357 15.09 17.41 6.91
CA ASP A 357 14.88 18.86 6.82
C ASP A 357 15.70 19.64 7.85
N LEU A 358 15.86 19.09 9.05
CA LEU A 358 16.64 19.71 10.13
C LEU A 358 18.12 19.84 9.74
N ALA A 359 18.69 18.80 9.12
CA ALA A 359 20.07 18.80 8.67
C ALA A 359 20.25 19.59 7.36
N ASN A 360 19.29 19.51 6.44
CA ASN A 360 19.37 20.09 5.10
C ASN A 360 19.43 21.64 5.11
N VAL A 361 18.83 22.29 6.09
CA VAL A 361 18.90 23.75 6.24
C VAL A 361 20.23 24.26 6.82
N LEU A 362 21.10 23.35 7.27
CA LEU A 362 22.39 23.70 7.84
C LEU A 362 23.41 24.03 6.73
N PRO A 363 24.39 24.91 7.00
CA PRO A 363 25.44 25.24 6.03
C PRO A 363 26.30 24.02 5.71
N LYS A 364 26.60 23.80 4.42
CA LYS A 364 27.39 22.66 3.94
C LYS A 364 28.90 22.85 4.07
N ASP A 365 29.39 24.09 4.03
CA ASP A 365 30.82 24.41 4.10
C ASP A 365 31.25 24.98 5.46
N GLN A 366 32.38 24.48 5.97
CA GLN A 366 32.99 24.96 7.22
C GLN A 366 33.75 26.29 7.05
N ASN A 367 34.08 26.66 5.79
CA ASN A 367 34.96 27.77 5.41
C ASN A 367 34.23 29.07 5.04
N ILE A 368 32.91 29.11 5.12
CA ILE A 368 32.17 30.31 4.74
C ILE A 368 32.12 31.29 5.93
N GLU A 369 32.87 32.39 5.80
CA GLU A 369 32.63 33.65 6.52
C GLU A 369 31.33 34.26 5.99
N ASN A 370 30.13 33.83 6.44
CA ASN A 370 28.87 34.46 6.01
C ASN A 370 27.80 34.43 7.09
N GLU A 371 26.92 35.43 7.03
CA GLU A 371 25.65 35.62 7.76
C GLU A 371 24.81 34.32 7.91
N GLU A 372 24.93 33.37 6.97
CA GLU A 372 24.28 32.05 7.05
C GLU A 372 24.71 31.21 8.26
N ARG A 373 25.93 31.41 8.79
CA ARG A 373 26.42 30.71 9.97
C ARG A 373 25.97 31.40 11.26
N GLU A 374 25.77 32.71 11.24
CA GLU A 374 25.38 33.50 12.41
C GLU A 374 24.04 33.04 12.98
N LYS A 375 23.08 32.71 12.11
CA LYS A 375 21.78 32.16 12.51
C LYS A 375 21.85 30.76 13.14
N TRP A 376 23.00 30.09 13.18
CA TRP A 376 23.17 28.81 13.86
C TRP A 376 24.14 28.88 15.04
N GLN A 377 24.86 30.00 15.21
CA GLN A 377 25.83 30.23 16.29
C GLN A 377 25.33 29.85 17.69
N PRO A 378 24.08 30.17 18.10
CA PRO A 378 23.60 29.82 19.43
C PRO A 378 23.59 28.32 19.73
N PHE A 379 23.60 27.46 18.72
CA PHE A 379 23.53 26.01 18.90
C PHE A 379 24.87 25.29 18.80
N PHE A 380 25.95 25.91 18.31
CA PHE A 380 27.23 25.22 18.10
C PHE A 380 27.85 24.62 19.36
N LYS A 381 27.49 25.12 20.55
CA LYS A 381 27.93 24.57 21.84
C LYS A 381 27.09 23.39 22.32
N ASN A 382 25.94 23.15 21.71
CA ASN A 382 25.06 22.04 22.09
C ASN A 382 25.55 20.74 21.47
N ARG A 383 25.78 19.73 22.30
CA ARG A 383 26.23 18.41 21.84
C ARG A 383 25.30 17.78 20.81
N TRP A 384 23.98 17.88 21.01
CA TRP A 384 23.01 17.34 20.05
C TRP A 384 23.10 18.03 18.68
N PHE A 385 23.47 19.31 18.63
CA PHE A 385 23.59 20.07 17.39
C PHE A 385 24.90 19.75 16.67
N GLN A 386 25.99 19.56 17.42
CA GLN A 386 27.25 19.06 16.87
C GLN A 386 27.06 17.66 16.26
N ASP A 387 26.38 16.77 16.98
CA ASP A 387 26.05 15.42 16.50
C ASP A 387 25.17 15.49 15.23
N LEU A 388 24.20 16.40 15.17
CA LEU A 388 23.36 16.61 13.99
C LEU A 388 24.16 17.07 12.76
N MET A 389 25.14 17.96 12.94
CA MET A 389 25.99 18.41 11.84
C MET A 389 26.96 17.34 11.33
N GLN A 390 27.42 16.44 12.20
CA GLN A 390 28.44 15.44 11.86
C GLN A 390 27.83 14.10 11.42
N HIS A 391 26.75 13.68 12.09
CA HIS A 391 26.12 12.36 11.95
C HIS A 391 24.59 12.50 12.06
N PRO A 392 23.92 13.14 11.08
CA PRO A 392 22.50 13.46 11.15
C PRO A 392 21.63 12.24 11.47
N ASP A 393 21.84 11.13 10.76
CA ASP A 393 21.07 9.88 10.91
C ASP A 393 21.15 9.26 12.31
N GLU A 394 22.24 9.51 13.04
CA GLU A 394 22.45 9.00 14.40
C GLU A 394 21.97 9.99 15.49
N SER A 395 21.62 11.22 15.08
CA SER A 395 21.38 12.33 15.99
C SER A 395 19.91 12.53 16.36
N TRP A 396 18.96 11.99 15.58
CA TRP A 396 17.52 12.27 15.70
C TRP A 396 16.98 12.07 17.12
N SER A 397 17.40 10.99 17.78
CA SER A 397 16.98 10.67 19.16
C SER A 397 17.49 11.64 20.23
N LYS A 398 18.51 12.45 19.91
CA LYS A 398 19.18 13.42 20.79
C LYS A 398 18.59 14.82 20.69
N LEU A 399 17.77 15.08 19.68
CA LEU A 399 17.16 16.38 19.44
C LEU A 399 16.25 16.85 20.58
N PRO A 400 16.08 18.17 20.79
CA PRO A 400 15.21 18.69 21.85
C PRO A 400 13.74 18.34 21.59
N ILE A 401 12.98 18.01 22.63
CA ILE A 401 11.51 17.80 22.53
C ILE A 401 10.81 19.13 22.80
N GLY A 402 9.79 19.44 22.02
CA GLY A 402 8.92 20.61 22.18
C GLY A 402 9.31 21.82 21.32
N ASN A 403 8.88 23.01 21.72
CA ASN A 403 9.02 24.26 20.95
C ASN A 403 10.42 24.87 21.10
N HIS A 404 11.45 24.12 20.73
CA HIS A 404 12.82 24.64 20.77
C HIS A 404 13.06 25.65 19.64
N VAL A 405 13.70 26.77 19.94
CA VAL A 405 13.97 27.88 18.97
C VAL A 405 14.75 27.45 17.72
N TYR A 406 15.43 26.30 17.78
CA TYR A 406 16.05 25.68 16.61
C TYR A 406 15.01 25.35 15.52
N TYR A 407 13.88 24.74 15.89
CA TYR A 407 12.84 24.36 14.93
C TYR A 407 12.16 25.57 14.31
N GLU A 408 12.01 26.68 15.05
CA GLU A 408 11.53 27.94 14.50
C GLU A 408 12.49 28.51 13.45
N ARG A 409 13.82 28.37 13.65
CA ARG A 409 14.79 28.78 12.62
C ARG A 409 14.73 27.87 11.40
N VAL A 410 14.57 26.56 11.59
CA VAL A 410 14.35 25.62 10.47
C VAL A 410 13.09 25.98 9.69
N LYS A 411 11.98 26.25 10.39
CA LYS A 411 10.71 26.67 9.81
C LYS A 411 10.89 27.88 8.88
N VAL A 412 11.54 28.94 9.35
CA VAL A 412 11.80 30.15 8.55
C VAL A 412 12.60 29.83 7.29
N GLU A 413 13.57 28.92 7.36
CA GLU A 413 14.35 28.51 6.19
C GLU A 413 13.53 27.69 5.18
N LEU A 414 12.62 26.84 5.67
CA LEU A 414 11.70 26.09 4.80
C LEU A 414 10.67 27.02 4.14
N GLU A 415 10.13 28.00 4.87
CA GLU A 415 9.17 28.99 4.33
C GLU A 415 9.80 29.85 3.23
N LYS A 416 11.11 30.13 3.29
CA LYS A 416 11.84 30.79 2.19
C LYS A 416 11.89 29.93 0.93
N ARG A 417 12.06 28.61 1.09
CA ARG A 417 12.13 27.66 -0.04
C ARG A 417 10.76 27.34 -0.63
N PHE A 418 9.71 27.43 0.19
CA PHE A 418 8.34 27.08 -0.14
C PHE A 418 7.36 28.18 0.29
N PRO A 419 7.38 29.36 -0.35
CA PRO A 419 6.70 30.57 0.13
C PRO A 419 5.17 30.48 0.19
N LYS A 420 4.54 29.53 -0.51
CA LYS A 420 3.08 29.31 -0.47
C LYS A 420 2.67 28.12 0.41
N MET A 421 3.64 27.51 1.11
CA MET A 421 3.40 26.44 2.08
C MET A 421 3.35 27.00 3.50
N HIS A 422 2.37 26.57 4.27
CA HIS A 422 2.30 26.82 5.71
C HIS A 422 3.15 25.78 6.44
N VAL A 423 4.34 26.17 6.90
CA VAL A 423 5.19 25.26 7.69
C VAL A 423 4.66 25.19 9.13
N LEU A 424 4.04 24.06 9.47
CA LEU A 424 3.38 23.83 10.75
C LEU A 424 4.37 23.24 11.77
N HIS A 425 5.05 24.12 12.51
CA HIS A 425 5.80 23.75 13.72
C HIS A 425 4.90 23.88 14.95
N ASN A 426 4.33 22.75 15.41
CA ASN A 426 3.47 22.70 16.61
C ASN A 426 2.32 23.72 16.55
N ASN A 427 1.69 23.80 15.38
CA ASN A 427 0.66 24.78 15.05
C ASN A 427 -0.46 24.13 14.23
N SER A 428 -1.55 24.85 14.01
CA SER A 428 -2.69 24.38 13.23
C SER A 428 -3.12 25.35 12.13
N ILE A 429 -3.80 24.80 11.13
CA ILE A 429 -4.48 25.55 10.08
C ILE A 429 -5.83 24.89 9.79
N ILE A 430 -6.83 25.68 9.44
CA ILE A 430 -8.10 25.17 8.92
C ILE A 430 -8.13 25.36 7.42
N HIS A 431 -8.33 24.27 6.68
CA HIS A 431 -8.49 24.28 5.23
C HIS A 431 -9.74 23.46 4.86
N ASN A 432 -10.65 24.06 4.09
CA ASN A 432 -11.93 23.44 3.70
C ASN A 432 -12.72 22.82 4.87
N GLY A 433 -12.78 23.53 6.00
CA GLY A 433 -13.52 23.08 7.19
C GLY A 433 -12.81 22.01 8.04
N ILE A 434 -11.59 21.58 7.65
CA ILE A 434 -10.82 20.57 8.35
C ILE A 434 -9.63 21.24 9.04
N ARG A 435 -9.42 20.93 10.31
CA ARG A 435 -8.24 21.36 11.04
C ARG A 435 -7.10 20.40 10.78
N TYR A 436 -5.97 20.91 10.31
CA TYR A 436 -4.71 20.19 10.26
C TYR A 436 -3.80 20.68 11.38
N ILE A 437 -3.39 19.77 12.27
CA ILE A 437 -2.45 20.06 13.36
C ILE A 437 -1.08 19.49 12.98
N GLY A 438 -0.10 20.35 12.71
CA GLY A 438 1.27 19.93 12.44
C GLY A 438 2.11 19.87 13.71
N LEU A 439 2.68 18.71 14.02
CA LEU A 439 3.57 18.50 15.17
C LEU A 439 5.00 18.19 14.72
N THR A 440 5.96 18.93 15.23
CA THR A 440 7.39 18.65 15.03
C THR A 440 7.90 17.80 16.18
N ILE A 441 8.14 16.52 15.87
CA ILE A 441 8.48 15.51 16.85
C ILE A 441 9.82 14.88 16.44
N PRO A 442 10.83 14.87 17.32
CA PRO A 442 12.06 14.12 17.05
C PRO A 442 11.79 12.61 17.11
N VAL A 443 12.46 11.83 16.25
CA VAL A 443 12.36 10.37 16.28
C VAL A 443 12.91 9.84 17.61
N VAL A 444 12.01 9.40 18.49
CA VAL A 444 12.37 8.74 19.74
C VAL A 444 11.55 7.47 19.91
N LEU A 445 12.20 6.34 19.59
CA LEU A 445 11.56 5.02 19.60
C LEU A 445 11.04 4.61 20.99
N VAL A 446 11.81 4.71 22.08
CA VAL A 446 11.35 4.21 23.40
C VAL A 446 11.84 5.06 24.56
N ARG A 447 13.13 5.41 24.61
CA ARG A 447 13.78 5.99 25.82
C ARG A 447 13.18 7.30 26.31
N ARG A 448 12.64 8.15 25.41
CA ARG A 448 12.05 9.46 25.77
C ARG A 448 10.55 9.54 25.48
N LYS A 449 9.89 8.40 25.23
CA LYS A 449 8.46 8.31 24.86
C LYS A 449 7.56 9.09 25.82
N LYS A 450 7.76 8.95 27.12
CA LYS A 450 6.94 9.63 28.15
C LYS A 450 7.07 11.16 28.08
N ALA A 451 8.27 11.68 27.86
CA ALA A 451 8.48 13.12 27.72
C ALA A 451 7.85 13.63 26.42
N LEU A 452 7.95 12.85 25.35
CA LEU A 452 7.36 13.15 24.05
C LEU A 452 5.83 13.19 24.12
N GLN A 453 5.18 12.15 24.65
CA GLN A 453 3.72 12.09 24.74
C GLN A 453 3.14 13.18 25.67
N LYS A 454 3.86 13.55 26.74
CA LYS A 454 3.48 14.72 27.55
C LYS A 454 3.49 16.02 26.75
N PHE A 455 4.49 16.19 25.89
CA PHE A 455 4.54 17.34 24.98
C PHE A 455 3.38 17.30 23.98
N ILE A 456 3.13 16.15 23.34
CA ILE A 456 2.02 15.97 22.40
C ILE A 456 0.68 16.31 23.06
N PHE A 457 0.41 15.77 24.26
CA PHE A 457 -0.81 16.09 25.01
C PHE A 457 -0.97 17.60 25.24
N LYS A 458 0.11 18.27 25.68
CA LYS A 458 0.09 19.72 25.93
C LYS A 458 -0.18 20.50 24.63
N ALA A 459 0.49 20.12 23.54
CA ALA A 459 0.34 20.77 22.24
C ALA A 459 -1.08 20.58 21.69
N LEU A 460 -1.60 19.35 21.69
CA LEU A 460 -2.96 19.06 21.21
C LEU A 460 -4.02 19.80 22.04
N THR A 461 -3.92 19.79 23.37
CA THR A 461 -4.86 20.51 24.24
C THR A 461 -4.91 22.00 23.88
N GLN A 462 -3.76 22.60 23.57
CA GLN A 462 -3.70 24.01 23.17
C GLN A 462 -4.26 24.23 21.76
N LEU A 463 -3.94 23.36 20.79
CA LEU A 463 -4.25 23.55 19.38
C LEU A 463 -5.69 23.17 19.01
N LEU A 464 -6.34 22.32 19.80
CA LEU A 464 -7.75 21.98 19.66
C LEU A 464 -8.68 23.07 20.22
N ASN A 465 -8.17 23.90 21.15
CA ASN A 465 -8.76 25.17 21.62
C ASN A 465 -10.29 25.16 21.88
N ASN A 466 -10.81 24.20 22.66
CA ASN A 466 -12.24 24.05 23.01
C ASN A 466 -13.21 23.97 21.80
N GLU A 467 -12.68 23.71 20.60
CA GLU A 467 -13.46 23.55 19.37
C GLU A 467 -13.54 22.04 19.07
N TYR A 468 -14.57 21.41 19.63
CA TYR A 468 -14.74 19.95 19.69
C TYR A 468 -15.17 19.32 18.37
N ASP A 469 -15.98 20.03 17.57
CA ASP A 469 -16.70 19.43 16.44
C ASP A 469 -15.90 19.49 15.12
N ILE A 470 -14.86 20.33 15.04
CA ILE A 470 -14.10 20.51 13.81
C ILE A 470 -13.33 19.23 13.49
N PRO A 471 -13.58 18.59 12.33
CA PRO A 471 -12.83 17.42 11.90
C PRO A 471 -11.34 17.74 11.87
N THR A 472 -10.55 16.96 12.61
CA THR A 472 -9.14 17.25 12.88
C THR A 472 -8.26 16.11 12.39
N VAL A 473 -7.24 16.45 11.60
CA VAL A 473 -6.18 15.55 11.15
C VAL A 473 -4.86 15.98 11.77
N ILE A 474 -4.18 15.05 12.45
CA ILE A 474 -2.86 15.31 13.03
C ILE A 474 -1.79 14.90 12.02
N VAL A 475 -0.85 15.79 11.73
CA VAL A 475 0.22 15.59 10.76
C VAL A 475 1.57 15.68 11.48
N SER A 476 2.38 14.64 11.37
CA SER A 476 3.71 14.59 11.98
C SER A 476 4.64 13.71 11.17
N HIS A 477 5.89 14.09 10.98
CA HIS A 477 6.81 13.21 10.26
C HIS A 477 7.00 11.85 10.96
N THR A 478 6.92 11.80 12.29
CA THR A 478 7.04 10.56 13.07
C THR A 478 5.69 10.08 13.61
N PRO A 479 5.51 8.78 13.92
CA PRO A 479 4.40 8.28 14.72
C PRO A 479 4.25 9.04 16.04
N LEU A 480 3.02 9.14 16.54
CA LEU A 480 2.66 10.05 17.60
C LEU A 480 2.59 9.37 18.97
N PHE A 481 1.87 8.25 19.10
CA PHE A 481 1.54 7.68 20.41
C PHE A 481 1.54 6.15 20.48
N ASN A 482 0.88 5.44 19.56
CA ASN A 482 0.76 3.98 19.66
C ASN A 482 0.80 3.23 18.32
N GLU A 483 0.95 3.92 17.20
CA GLU A 483 0.76 3.39 15.86
C GLU A 483 1.68 2.20 15.58
N LEU A 484 2.91 2.21 16.09
CA LEU A 484 3.86 1.10 15.95
C LEU A 484 3.48 -0.15 16.74
N SER A 485 2.77 0.02 17.87
CA SER A 485 2.21 -1.11 18.63
C SER A 485 0.94 -1.67 17.98
N MET A 486 0.32 -0.94 17.04
CA MET A 486 -0.86 -1.37 16.28
C MET A 486 -0.51 -2.06 14.95
N LEU A 487 0.78 -2.15 14.62
CA LEU A 487 1.26 -2.93 13.49
C LEU A 487 1.16 -4.44 13.77
N SER A 488 1.14 -5.25 12.72
CA SER A 488 1.22 -6.71 12.88
C SER A 488 2.52 -7.07 13.60
N PRO A 489 2.52 -8.00 14.58
CA PRO A 489 3.74 -8.49 15.21
C PRO A 489 4.78 -9.08 14.25
N LYS A 490 4.40 -9.36 13.00
CA LYS A 490 5.30 -9.82 11.93
C LYS A 490 6.05 -8.67 11.22
N SER A 491 5.63 -7.42 11.41
CA SER A 491 6.27 -6.25 10.84
C SER A 491 7.60 -5.98 11.54
N THR A 492 8.64 -5.64 10.78
CA THR A 492 9.94 -5.19 11.33
C THR A 492 9.82 -3.87 12.08
N ALA A 493 8.81 -3.05 11.75
CA ALA A 493 8.51 -1.79 12.44
C ALA A 493 7.61 -1.98 13.68
N TYR A 494 7.10 -3.19 13.93
CA TYR A 494 6.26 -3.44 15.10
C TYR A 494 7.06 -3.26 16.39
N ASN A 495 6.51 -2.45 17.30
CA ASN A 495 7.08 -2.26 18.62
C ASN A 495 5.99 -2.26 19.69
N LYS A 496 5.88 -3.38 20.42
CA LYS A 496 4.93 -3.53 21.54
C LYS A 496 5.12 -2.50 22.66
N GLU A 497 6.32 -1.94 22.81
CA GLU A 497 6.64 -0.97 23.85
C GLU A 497 6.26 0.46 23.46
N TYR A 498 5.95 0.69 22.17
CA TYR A 498 5.43 1.95 21.66
C TYR A 498 3.93 2.07 21.86
N ASN A 499 3.45 1.89 23.09
CA ASN A 499 2.05 2.10 23.46
C ASN A 499 1.81 3.53 23.97
N CYS A 500 0.54 3.96 23.96
CA CYS A 500 0.12 5.21 24.58
C CYS A 500 0.33 5.11 26.09
N SER A 501 1.27 5.88 26.62
CA SER A 501 1.61 5.93 28.05
C SER A 501 1.01 7.13 28.77
N GLU A 502 0.48 8.11 28.02
CA GLU A 502 -0.23 9.27 28.54
C GLU A 502 -1.73 9.10 28.23
N LEU A 503 -2.47 8.51 29.18
CA LEU A 503 -3.91 8.21 29.03
C LEU A 503 -4.76 9.46 28.75
N LYS A 504 -4.26 10.66 29.05
CA LYS A 504 -4.96 11.90 28.71
C LYS A 504 -5.03 12.17 27.20
N ILE A 505 -4.13 11.57 26.41
CA ILE A 505 -4.22 11.64 24.95
C ILE A 505 -5.47 10.89 24.47
N GLU A 506 -5.73 9.68 25.00
CA GLU A 506 -6.94 8.92 24.66
C GLU A 506 -8.21 9.74 24.92
N LYS A 507 -8.26 10.45 26.05
CA LYS A 507 -9.38 11.36 26.37
C LYS A 507 -9.57 12.49 25.36
N LEU A 508 -8.49 13.08 24.83
CA LEU A 508 -8.61 14.09 23.77
C LEU A 508 -9.26 13.49 22.51
N PHE A 509 -8.95 12.24 22.18
CA PHE A 509 -9.56 11.57 21.04
C PHE A 509 -11.02 11.19 21.30
N GLU A 510 -11.40 10.87 22.54
CA GLU A 510 -12.80 10.68 22.93
C GLU A 510 -13.61 11.98 22.81
N GLU A 511 -13.07 13.09 23.32
CA GLU A 511 -13.76 14.37 23.43
C GLU A 511 -13.81 15.18 22.12
N TYR A 512 -12.77 15.12 21.28
CA TYR A 512 -12.66 15.92 20.07
C TYR A 512 -12.89 15.09 18.81
N ASN A 513 -13.33 15.75 17.73
CA ASN A 513 -13.49 15.16 16.40
C ASN A 513 -12.15 14.99 15.67
N ILE A 514 -11.24 14.18 16.24
CA ILE A 514 -10.01 13.78 15.57
C ILE A 514 -10.33 12.58 14.68
N ILE A 515 -10.19 12.74 13.36
CA ILE A 515 -10.62 11.75 12.36
C ILE A 515 -9.47 10.90 11.81
N GLY A 516 -8.23 11.34 11.99
CA GLY A 516 -7.07 10.59 11.51
C GLY A 516 -5.73 11.24 11.77
N ALA A 517 -4.68 10.51 11.39
CA ALA A 517 -3.30 10.94 11.46
C ALA A 517 -2.56 10.67 10.14
N ILE A 518 -1.58 11.51 9.84
CA ILE A 518 -0.69 11.37 8.70
C ILE A 518 0.74 11.41 9.22
N HIS A 519 1.52 10.38 8.91
CA HIS A 519 2.94 10.37 9.23
C HIS A 519 3.85 9.90 8.12
N GLY A 520 5.09 10.38 8.17
CA GLY A 520 6.22 9.89 7.38
C GLY A 520 7.00 8.83 8.16
N HIS A 521 8.33 8.83 8.00
CA HIS A 521 9.40 8.08 8.69
C HIS A 521 9.26 6.55 8.83
N HIS A 522 8.09 6.06 9.22
CA HIS A 522 7.79 4.65 9.39
C HIS A 522 7.04 4.13 8.19
N HIS A 523 7.70 3.19 7.51
CA HIS A 523 7.20 2.61 6.30
C HIS A 523 6.23 1.48 6.67
N ILE A 524 4.93 1.67 6.41
CA ILE A 524 4.08 0.51 6.15
C ILE A 524 4.69 -0.14 4.90
N PRO A 525 4.98 -1.46 4.89
CA PRO A 525 5.48 -2.11 3.69
C PRO A 525 4.56 -1.77 2.52
N ALA A 526 5.08 -1.31 1.38
CA ALA A 526 4.23 -0.80 0.29
C ALA A 526 3.13 -1.80 -0.13
N SER A 527 3.45 -3.10 -0.07
CA SER A 527 2.52 -4.22 -0.26
C SER A 527 1.30 -4.25 0.70
N SER A 528 1.37 -3.53 1.82
CA SER A 528 0.34 -3.40 2.85
C SER A 528 -0.52 -2.13 2.69
N GLY A 529 -0.23 -1.26 1.72
CA GLY A 529 -1.04 -0.09 1.33
C GLY A 529 -0.51 1.25 1.84
N ARG A 530 -1.13 2.35 1.35
CA ARG A 530 -0.76 3.73 1.71
C ARG A 530 -1.46 4.26 2.96
N TYR A 531 -2.54 3.60 3.40
CA TYR A 531 -3.26 3.94 4.63
C TYR A 531 -3.82 2.69 5.32
N LYS A 532 -4.20 2.84 6.59
CA LYS A 532 -4.87 1.81 7.39
C LYS A 532 -5.96 2.45 8.26
N MET A 533 -7.11 1.78 8.38
CA MET A 533 -8.11 2.11 9.40
C MET A 533 -7.74 1.43 10.72
N VAL A 534 -7.78 2.17 11.81
CA VAL A 534 -7.42 1.70 13.15
C VAL A 534 -8.45 2.16 14.17
N THR A 535 -8.64 1.39 15.24
CA THR A 535 -9.48 1.81 16.37
C THR A 535 -8.60 2.37 17.48
N PHE A 536 -8.83 3.61 17.90
CA PHE A 536 -8.15 4.23 19.03
C PHE A 536 -9.16 5.04 19.84
N ALA A 537 -9.10 4.91 21.16
CA ALA A 537 -10.03 5.58 22.08
C ALA A 537 -11.51 5.36 21.71
N GLY A 538 -11.86 4.14 21.27
CA GLY A 538 -13.22 3.78 20.85
C GLY A 538 -13.66 4.30 19.48
N LYS A 539 -12.83 5.09 18.78
CA LYS A 539 -13.14 5.66 17.46
C LYS A 539 -12.34 4.98 16.35
N GLU A 540 -12.95 4.84 15.16
CA GLU A 540 -12.21 4.46 13.95
C GLU A 540 -11.53 5.70 13.37
N LEU A 541 -10.23 5.57 13.09
CA LEU A 541 -9.38 6.63 12.57
C LEU A 541 -8.62 6.10 11.36
N PHE A 542 -8.38 6.96 10.38
CA PHE A 542 -7.41 6.64 9.35
C PHE A 542 -5.99 6.99 9.80
N VAL A 543 -5.02 6.18 9.39
CA VAL A 543 -3.60 6.49 9.49
C VAL A 543 -3.00 6.37 8.09
N VAL A 544 -2.51 7.48 7.56
CA VAL A 544 -1.69 7.52 6.34
C VAL A 544 -0.23 7.49 6.77
N CYS A 545 0.56 6.59 6.20
CA CYS A 545 1.98 6.43 6.54
C CYS A 545 2.85 6.79 5.33
N SER A 546 4.18 6.82 5.50
CA SER A 546 5.14 7.11 4.41
C SER A 546 4.71 6.45 3.12
N ILE A 547 4.41 7.28 2.12
CA ILE A 547 4.14 6.82 0.77
C ILE A 547 5.50 6.58 0.14
N TYR A 548 6.19 5.53 0.59
CA TYR A 548 7.47 5.20 0.01
C TYR A 548 7.22 4.65 -1.40
N SER A 549 7.44 5.50 -2.38
CA SER A 549 7.67 5.16 -3.77
C SER A 549 8.68 6.18 -4.25
N LYS A 550 9.74 5.76 -4.95
CA LYS A 550 10.64 6.72 -5.60
C LYS A 550 9.92 7.60 -6.62
N LEU A 551 8.73 7.16 -7.03
CA LEU A 551 7.86 7.87 -7.94
C LEU A 551 6.84 8.74 -7.18
N ASN A 552 6.83 8.76 -5.83
CA ASN A 552 5.75 9.27 -4.96
C ASN A 552 5.05 10.53 -5.52
N THR A 553 4.03 10.29 -6.35
CA THR A 553 3.17 11.31 -6.95
C THR A 553 2.12 11.79 -5.95
N GLY A 554 2.12 11.21 -4.75
CA GLY A 554 1.24 11.56 -3.65
C GLY A 554 -0.04 10.74 -3.56
N PHE A 555 -0.84 11.04 -2.54
CA PHE A 555 -2.05 10.31 -2.16
C PHE A 555 -3.22 11.28 -1.97
N GLU A 556 -4.37 10.96 -2.58
CA GLU A 556 -5.61 11.71 -2.41
C GLU A 556 -6.25 11.45 -1.03
N LEU A 557 -6.17 12.46 -0.15
CA LEU A 557 -6.74 12.38 1.19
C LEU A 557 -8.26 12.56 1.21
N MET A 558 -8.86 13.26 0.24
CA MET A 558 -10.29 13.57 0.24
C MET A 558 -11.16 12.31 0.31
N ASN A 559 -10.70 11.22 -0.29
CA ASN A 559 -11.41 9.94 -0.25
C ASN A 559 -11.58 9.40 1.19
N LEU A 560 -10.60 9.64 2.07
CA LEU A 560 -10.67 9.22 3.48
C LEU A 560 -11.51 10.19 4.30
N ILE A 561 -11.35 11.50 4.07
CA ILE A 561 -12.11 12.54 4.77
C ILE A 561 -13.62 12.34 4.55
N ASN A 562 -14.04 12.17 3.30
CA ASN A 562 -15.46 12.01 2.96
C ASN A 562 -16.05 10.72 3.53
N ALA A 563 -15.26 9.64 3.56
CA ALA A 563 -15.69 8.37 4.16
C ALA A 563 -15.84 8.46 5.69
N SER A 564 -15.04 9.32 6.34
CA SER A 564 -15.15 9.58 7.77
C SER A 564 -16.33 10.50 8.11
N SER A 565 -16.60 11.53 7.30
CA SER A 565 -17.68 12.50 7.58
C SER A 565 -19.09 11.93 7.39
N MET A 566 -19.28 10.96 6.48
CA MET A 566 -20.60 10.36 6.25
C MET A 566 -21.07 9.41 7.36
N LYS A 567 -20.19 8.99 8.28
CA LYS A 567 -20.59 8.13 9.41
C LYS A 567 -21.31 8.88 10.52
N ASP A 568 -21.08 10.19 10.65
CA ASP A 568 -21.71 11.02 11.68
C ASP A 568 -23.13 11.45 11.28
N GLU A 569 -23.45 11.54 9.98
CA GLU A 569 -24.80 11.91 9.51
C GLU A 569 -25.84 10.77 9.70
N ASN A 570 -25.40 9.52 9.79
CA ASN A 570 -26.30 8.36 9.98
C ASN A 570 -26.69 8.09 11.46
N LEU A 571 -26.32 8.97 12.40
CA LEU A 571 -26.73 8.92 13.80
C LEU A 571 -27.82 9.94 14.17
N GLU A 572 -28.29 10.78 13.23
CA GLU A 572 -29.32 11.80 13.47
C GLU A 572 -30.69 11.51 12.84
N ILE A 573 -31.07 10.24 12.69
CA ILE A 573 -32.47 9.88 12.42
C ILE A 573 -32.92 8.80 13.41
N GLU A 574 -33.39 9.26 14.59
CA GLU A 574 -34.32 8.49 15.44
C GLU A 574 -35.72 8.41 14.82
#